data_AF-A0A7Z8PIV6-F1
#
_entry.id   AF-A0A7Z8PIV6-F1
#
_cell.length_a   1.000
_cell.length_b   1.000
_cell.length_c   1.000
_cell.angle_alpha   90.00
_cell.angle_beta   90.00
_cell.angle_gamma   90.00
#
_symmetry.space_group_name_H-M   'P 1'
#
loop_
_entity.id
_entity.type
_entity.pdbx_description
1 polymer ?
#
loop_
_entity_poly.entity_id
_entity_poly.type
_entity_poly.pdbx_seq_one_letter_code
_entity_poly.pdbx_strand_id
1 'polypeptide(L)'
;MRLFPFGTRTIQGQIDKFPLIPSDLFAGAAFLIEHGDLYRRIAPEGPQSNATGVRFSLTPEERQSCETIGEEWIKTFREENFKLLNAQAIQAYWDVLIRHQAEPLRPGEKLSDASVEICHAAMALLVISDRACHEIGFRSREPDWFSLFTRGETLNHQSTIEDEINNDRWHVRNRAFNDTICIVADQQVARVLPKSRTPAVGCTMRTLTENLALLPPSGGVNMHWFHPVGDPKHDGNALNVLAIPYPYRIAASDFRPGNRNIAEPDGSWNWFALTQSWLPTNKKAVAQFVLELIREAEKDCGTVHGVVFPEYALNWETYSELVQHVRTDAPGVEFIVAGSSGDEEGAKGNFVLTTTFEEAKQERKALTYSRAKHHRWRLDKAQIREYGLASALDPHVLWWEDIAIEPRKVGLTAFRKRSIFSTLICEDLARSEPCHSAVRSVGPNLVFVLLMDGPQIANRWSARYATSLADDPGCAVLTLTCKGLIQRVNTMGRRPQNNAVALWKDDVNSVSSLDLPNGAAALLLTLSAESTREATLDGRKTAAAAAWRYHSHVPIFPNEKAKQALSGNAP
;
A
#
# COMPACT_ATOMS: atom_id res chain seq x y z
N MET A 1 -6.48 14.06 31.82
CA MET A 1 -5.75 13.02 31.06
C MET A 1 -4.55 13.73 30.46
N ARG A 2 -3.29 13.28 30.66
CA ARG A 2 -2.20 13.92 29.89
C ARG A 2 -2.50 13.58 28.44
N LEU A 3 -2.94 14.57 27.68
CA LEU A 3 -3.40 14.46 26.29
C LEU A 3 -2.39 13.70 25.41
N PHE A 4 -1.15 13.64 25.89
CA PHE A 4 -0.13 12.68 25.50
C PHE A 4 0.71 12.38 26.77
N PRO A 5 1.08 11.13 27.09
CA PRO A 5 2.03 10.86 28.18
C PRO A 5 3.33 11.65 27.99
N PHE A 6 3.62 12.01 26.73
CA PHE A 6 4.61 12.97 26.29
C PHE A 6 4.00 13.84 25.17
N GLY A 7 3.67 15.10 25.48
CA GLY A 7 3.07 16.09 24.55
C GLY A 7 3.70 16.10 23.16
N THR A 8 3.01 16.65 22.16
CA THR A 8 3.60 17.12 20.90
C THR A 8 4.87 17.93 21.20
N ARG A 9 6.05 17.28 21.27
CA ARG A 9 7.28 17.85 21.80
C ARG A 9 7.95 18.76 20.77
N THR A 10 7.48 19.99 20.61
CA THR A 10 8.28 21.02 19.93
C THR A 10 9.53 21.34 20.75
N ILE A 11 9.37 21.42 22.08
CA ILE A 11 10.42 21.53 23.12
C ILE A 11 9.82 20.89 24.38
N GLN A 12 10.62 20.21 25.21
CA GLN A 12 10.14 19.53 26.42
C GLN A 12 9.41 20.51 27.38
N GLY A 13 8.06 20.48 27.42
CA GLY A 13 7.28 21.03 28.55
C GLY A 13 6.29 22.19 28.34
N GLN A 14 6.04 22.70 27.12
CA GLN A 14 5.02 23.76 26.91
C GLN A 14 3.84 23.27 26.04
N ILE A 15 2.69 22.98 26.67
CA ILE A 15 1.44 22.60 25.99
C ILE A 15 0.60 23.83 25.58
N ASP A 16 0.95 25.02 26.08
CA ASP A 16 0.16 26.24 25.91
C ASP A 16 0.19 26.79 24.47
N LYS A 17 1.02 26.23 23.58
CA LYS A 17 1.10 26.64 22.17
C LYS A 17 0.77 25.46 21.26
N PHE A 18 0.08 25.75 20.16
CA PHE A 18 -0.20 24.74 19.15
C PHE A 18 1.08 24.28 18.43
N PRO A 19 1.15 23.02 17.93
CA PRO A 19 2.27 22.56 17.12
C PRO A 19 2.36 23.29 15.78
N LEU A 20 3.54 23.81 15.43
CA LEU A 20 3.74 24.58 14.18
C LEU A 20 3.65 23.73 12.91
N ILE A 21 3.90 22.42 13.03
CA ILE A 21 3.79 21.49 11.90
C ILE A 21 2.33 20.99 11.82
N PRO A 22 1.66 21.13 10.66
CA PRO A 22 0.26 20.76 10.52
C PRO A 22 -0.05 19.29 10.87
N SER A 23 0.81 18.33 10.51
CA SER A 23 0.61 16.92 10.84
C SER A 23 0.60 16.66 12.35
N ASP A 24 1.40 17.39 13.12
CA ASP A 24 1.45 17.26 14.58
C ASP A 24 0.19 17.84 15.25
N LEU A 25 -0.32 18.96 14.75
CA LEU A 25 -1.61 19.49 15.20
C LEU A 25 -2.75 18.53 14.83
N PHE A 26 -2.74 18.00 13.60
CA PHE A 26 -3.69 17.00 13.14
C PHE A 26 -3.66 15.77 14.04
N ALA A 27 -2.48 15.25 14.38
CA ALA A 27 -2.35 14.08 15.26
C ALA A 27 -3.10 14.29 16.58
N GLY A 28 -2.96 15.46 17.19
CA GLY A 28 -3.65 15.78 18.44
C GLY A 28 -5.17 15.93 18.28
N ALA A 29 -5.61 16.69 17.28
CA ALA A 29 -7.04 16.89 17.02
C ALA A 29 -7.75 15.58 16.63
N ALA A 30 -7.15 14.81 15.72
CA ALA A 30 -7.66 13.52 15.27
C ALA A 30 -7.68 12.50 16.41
N PHE A 31 -6.65 12.46 17.26
CA PHE A 31 -6.62 11.59 18.44
C PHE A 31 -7.77 11.91 19.41
N LEU A 32 -8.00 13.20 19.70
CA LEU A 32 -9.11 13.63 20.55
C LEU A 32 -10.46 13.20 19.99
N ILE A 33 -10.68 13.39 18.69
CA ILE A 33 -11.93 13.03 18.04
C ILE A 33 -12.14 11.50 18.03
N GLU A 34 -11.09 10.73 17.74
CA GLU A 34 -11.17 9.27 17.69
C GLU A 34 -11.36 8.65 19.08
N HIS A 35 -10.49 8.99 20.03
CA HIS A 35 -10.47 8.36 21.35
C HIS A 35 -11.57 8.91 22.27
N GLY A 36 -11.99 10.16 22.02
CA GLY A 36 -13.14 10.79 22.65
C GLY A 36 -14.48 10.34 22.09
N ASP A 37 -14.49 9.49 21.05
CA ASP A 37 -15.73 9.02 20.40
C ASP A 37 -16.62 10.18 19.94
N LEU A 38 -15.98 11.23 19.41
CA LEU A 38 -16.66 12.46 18.99
C LEU A 38 -17.19 12.35 17.55
N TYR A 39 -16.53 11.57 16.69
CA TYR A 39 -16.91 11.43 15.28
C TYR A 39 -18.34 10.88 15.07
N ARG A 40 -18.85 10.04 15.99
CA ARG A 40 -20.25 9.55 15.92
C ARG A 40 -21.29 10.65 16.12
N ARG A 41 -20.88 11.79 16.67
CA ARG A 41 -21.72 12.97 16.93
C ARG A 41 -21.61 14.01 15.82
N ILE A 42 -20.65 13.85 14.89
CA ILE A 42 -20.47 14.76 13.77
C ILE A 42 -21.47 14.40 12.68
N ALA A 43 -22.23 15.39 12.21
CA ALA A 43 -23.14 15.24 11.08
C ALA A 43 -23.10 16.48 10.20
N PRO A 44 -23.29 16.37 8.87
CA PRO A 44 -23.45 17.54 8.03
C PRO A 44 -24.78 18.24 8.38
N GLU A 45 -24.82 19.56 8.23
CA GLU A 45 -26.06 20.33 8.40
C GLU A 45 -27.13 19.90 7.37
N GLY A 46 -28.37 19.75 7.83
CA GLY A 46 -29.52 19.35 7.02
C GLY A 46 -30.83 19.43 7.80
N PRO A 47 -32.00 19.21 7.17
CA PRO A 47 -33.29 19.24 7.84
C PRO A 47 -33.24 18.35 9.08
N GLN A 48 -33.48 18.93 10.26
CA GLN A 48 -33.44 18.20 11.51
C GLN A 48 -34.49 17.10 11.47
N SER A 49 -34.06 15.83 11.32
CA SER A 49 -34.91 14.73 11.70
C SER A 49 -35.12 14.78 13.21
N ASN A 50 -36.26 14.26 13.71
CA ASN A 50 -36.63 14.17 15.12
C ASN A 50 -35.67 13.30 15.98
N ALA A 51 -34.39 13.23 15.62
CA ALA A 51 -33.36 12.48 16.31
C ALA A 51 -33.03 13.15 17.65
N THR A 52 -33.02 12.35 18.71
CA THR A 52 -32.89 12.77 20.11
C THR A 52 -31.43 12.83 20.61
N GLY A 53 -30.45 12.61 19.73
CA GLY A 53 -29.03 12.59 20.07
C GLY A 53 -28.32 13.93 19.83
N VAL A 54 -27.31 14.24 20.64
CA VAL A 54 -26.47 15.43 20.46
C VAL A 54 -25.67 15.31 19.16
N ARG A 55 -25.91 16.23 18.23
CA ARG A 55 -25.17 16.37 16.98
C ARG A 55 -24.33 17.63 17.01
N PHE A 56 -23.17 17.56 16.41
CA PHE A 56 -22.24 18.66 16.27
C PHE A 56 -21.87 18.83 14.79
N SER A 57 -21.79 20.08 14.34
CA SER A 57 -21.36 20.45 13.00
C SER A 57 -20.71 21.82 13.06
N LEU A 58 -19.71 22.05 12.22
CA LEU A 58 -19.27 23.40 11.89
C LEU A 58 -20.24 23.97 10.84
N THR A 59 -20.64 25.23 11.01
CA THR A 59 -21.46 25.90 9.98
C THR A 59 -20.69 25.99 8.67
N PRO A 60 -21.37 26.19 7.52
CA PRO A 60 -20.69 26.38 6.24
C PRO A 60 -19.66 27.51 6.29
N GLU A 61 -19.97 28.61 6.97
CA GLU A 61 -19.08 29.76 7.14
C GLU A 61 -17.86 29.41 8.01
N GLU A 62 -18.07 28.69 9.11
CA GLU A 62 -16.98 28.23 9.98
C GLU A 62 -16.05 27.25 9.25
N ARG A 63 -16.62 26.30 8.49
CA ARG A 63 -15.84 25.38 7.65
C ARG A 63 -15.03 26.12 6.61
N GLN A 64 -15.65 27.05 5.88
CA GLN A 64 -14.96 27.85 4.88
C GLN A 64 -13.82 28.66 5.50
N SER A 65 -14.04 29.24 6.69
CA SER A 65 -13.00 29.94 7.44
C SER A 65 -11.84 29.02 7.83
N CYS A 66 -12.14 27.81 8.33
CA CYS A 66 -11.13 26.80 8.65
C CYS A 66 -10.31 26.38 7.41
N GLU A 67 -10.96 26.18 6.27
CA GLU A 67 -10.29 25.84 5.01
C GLU A 67 -9.37 26.98 4.54
N THR A 68 -9.81 28.23 4.63
CA THR A 68 -8.98 29.41 4.30
C THR A 68 -7.75 29.50 5.21
N ILE A 69 -7.91 29.29 6.53
CA ILE A 69 -6.77 29.28 7.47
C ILE A 69 -5.77 28.16 7.10
N GLY A 70 -6.26 26.97 6.72
CA GLY A 70 -5.40 25.87 6.27
C GLY A 70 -4.65 26.20 4.97
N GLU A 71 -5.31 26.86 4.01
CA GLU A 71 -4.69 27.31 2.76
C GLU A 71 -3.60 28.38 2.97
N GLU A 72 -3.82 29.30 3.91
CA GLU A 72 -2.83 30.29 4.33
C GLU A 72 -1.61 29.63 5.01
N TRP A 73 -1.86 28.61 5.83
CA TRP A 73 -0.79 27.87 6.51
C TRP A 73 0.09 27.10 5.51
N ILE A 74 -0.47 26.41 4.53
CA ILE A 74 0.37 25.69 3.55
C ILE A 74 1.19 26.66 2.67
N LYS A 75 0.63 27.83 2.32
CA LYS A 75 1.37 28.89 1.60
C LYS A 75 2.56 29.42 2.39
N THR A 76 2.44 29.49 3.72
CA THR A 76 3.54 29.91 4.61
C THR A 76 4.81 29.09 4.37
N PHE A 77 4.68 27.76 4.25
CA PHE A 77 5.84 26.90 3.99
C PHE A 77 6.33 27.01 2.55
N ARG A 78 5.43 27.09 1.58
CA ARG A 78 5.77 27.18 0.14
C ARG A 78 6.47 28.48 -0.23
N GLU A 79 6.08 29.58 0.39
CA GLU A 79 6.60 30.92 0.12
C GLU A 79 7.65 31.36 1.15
N GLU A 80 8.00 30.48 2.11
CA GLU A 80 8.86 30.78 3.26
C GLU A 80 8.44 32.07 4.02
N ASN A 81 7.13 32.35 4.04
CA ASN A 81 6.58 33.60 4.54
C ASN A 81 5.63 33.37 5.73
N PHE A 82 6.20 33.33 6.93
CA PHE A 82 5.46 33.14 8.19
C PHE A 82 4.47 34.24 8.55
N LYS A 83 4.41 35.34 7.81
CA LYS A 83 3.36 36.37 7.99
C LYS A 83 2.01 35.94 7.43
N LEU A 84 2.00 34.95 6.53
CA LEU A 84 0.76 34.38 5.99
C LEU A 84 0.04 33.49 7.01
N LEU A 85 0.76 32.98 8.01
CA LEU A 85 0.19 32.11 9.04
C LEU A 85 -0.75 32.90 9.95
N ASN A 86 -2.03 32.52 9.95
CA ASN A 86 -3.01 33.01 10.92
C ASN A 86 -2.87 32.30 12.28
N ALA A 87 -1.71 32.48 12.93
CA ALA A 87 -1.37 31.81 14.18
C ALA A 87 -2.34 32.16 15.33
N GLN A 88 -2.89 33.38 15.32
CA GLN A 88 -3.83 33.82 16.34
C GLN A 88 -5.14 33.02 16.29
N ALA A 89 -5.69 32.75 15.11
CA ALA A 89 -6.90 31.96 14.97
C ALA A 89 -6.68 30.50 15.37
N ILE A 90 -5.56 29.89 14.95
CA ILE A 90 -5.21 28.52 15.33
C ILE A 90 -5.01 28.41 16.85
N GLN A 91 -4.26 29.35 17.43
CA GLN A 91 -4.04 29.41 18.88
C GLN A 91 -5.34 29.59 19.66
N ALA A 92 -6.30 30.39 19.17
CA ALA A 92 -7.58 30.57 19.84
C ALA A 92 -8.37 29.26 20.01
N TYR A 93 -8.39 28.40 18.98
CA TYR A 93 -8.98 27.07 19.10
C TYR A 93 -8.14 26.15 20.02
N TRP A 94 -6.82 26.21 19.94
CA TRP A 94 -5.94 25.45 20.82
C TRP A 94 -6.13 25.83 22.30
N ASP A 95 -6.26 27.12 22.61
CA ASP A 95 -6.50 27.64 23.96
C ASP A 95 -7.79 27.08 24.58
N VAL A 96 -8.81 26.79 23.77
CA VAL A 96 -10.03 26.12 24.25
C VAL A 96 -9.71 24.70 24.74
N LEU A 97 -8.89 23.95 24.00
CA LEU A 97 -8.46 22.61 24.41
C LEU A 97 -7.63 22.65 25.70
N ILE A 98 -6.75 23.65 25.84
CA ILE A 98 -5.91 23.82 27.04
C ILE A 98 -6.73 24.25 28.26
N ARG A 99 -7.68 25.17 28.07
CA ARG A 99 -8.60 25.63 29.13
C ARG A 99 -9.38 24.46 29.73
N HIS A 100 -9.81 23.52 28.88
CA HIS A 100 -10.61 22.37 29.27
C HIS A 100 -9.82 21.05 29.35
N GLN A 101 -8.48 21.10 29.47
CA GLN A 101 -7.63 19.89 29.48
C GLN A 101 -7.90 18.91 30.64
N ALA A 102 -8.60 19.37 31.68
CA ALA A 102 -9.01 18.55 32.81
C ALA A 102 -10.30 17.75 32.54
N GLU A 103 -11.06 18.11 31.50
CA GLU A 103 -12.30 17.42 31.14
C GLU A 103 -12.02 15.95 30.76
N PRO A 104 -12.98 15.04 31.00
CA PRO A 104 -12.89 13.68 30.52
C PRO A 104 -12.82 13.61 28.99
N LEU A 105 -11.88 12.82 28.45
CA LEU A 105 -11.74 12.63 27.00
C LEU A 105 -13.02 12.09 26.35
N ARG A 106 -13.72 11.19 27.05
CA ARG A 106 -15.02 10.65 26.63
C ARG A 106 -16.12 11.35 27.41
N PRO A 107 -16.80 12.33 26.82
CA PRO A 107 -17.92 12.97 27.48
C PRO A 107 -19.08 11.98 27.62
N GLY A 108 -19.94 12.21 28.61
CA GLY A 108 -21.17 11.42 28.79
C GLY A 108 -22.15 11.55 27.62
N GLU A 109 -23.28 10.83 27.68
CA GLU A 109 -24.31 10.92 26.64
C GLU A 109 -24.82 12.36 26.44
N LYS A 110 -25.01 13.11 27.54
CA LYS A 110 -25.25 14.56 27.50
C LYS A 110 -23.90 15.29 27.50
N LEU A 111 -23.67 16.13 26.48
CA LEU A 111 -22.50 17.00 26.44
C LEU A 111 -22.68 18.18 27.40
N SER A 112 -21.66 18.50 28.18
CA SER A 112 -21.56 19.80 28.86
C SER A 112 -21.19 20.89 27.87
N ASP A 113 -21.39 22.16 28.24
CA ASP A 113 -20.96 23.30 27.41
C ASP A 113 -19.46 23.22 27.10
N ALA A 114 -18.64 22.84 28.09
CA ALA A 114 -17.21 22.59 27.91
C ALA A 114 -16.92 21.47 26.89
N SER A 115 -17.70 20.38 26.91
CA SER A 115 -17.55 19.30 25.93
C SER A 115 -17.89 19.77 24.51
N VAL A 116 -18.89 20.64 24.37
CA VAL A 116 -19.27 21.23 23.07
C VAL A 116 -18.15 22.14 22.57
N GLU A 117 -17.59 23.00 23.43
CA GLU A 117 -16.45 23.85 23.08
C GLU A 117 -15.23 23.03 22.65
N ILE A 118 -14.91 21.93 23.36
CA ILE A 118 -13.82 21.01 22.97
C ILE A 118 -14.10 20.37 21.61
N CYS A 119 -15.32 19.88 21.37
CA CYS A 119 -15.68 19.26 20.09
C CYS A 119 -15.51 20.25 18.94
N HIS A 120 -15.95 21.49 19.14
CA HIS A 120 -15.84 22.56 18.14
C HIS A 120 -14.40 22.91 17.83
N ALA A 121 -13.59 23.17 18.86
CA ALA A 121 -12.17 23.47 18.70
C ALA A 121 -11.41 22.31 18.06
N ALA A 122 -11.65 21.06 18.49
CA ALA A 122 -10.98 19.90 17.91
C ALA A 122 -11.34 19.70 16.43
N MET A 123 -12.61 19.90 16.06
CA MET A 123 -13.04 19.80 14.66
C MET A 123 -12.46 20.94 13.80
N ALA A 124 -12.48 22.17 14.29
CA ALA A 124 -11.86 23.30 13.59
C ALA A 124 -10.36 23.05 13.34
N LEU A 125 -9.62 22.63 14.38
CA LEU A 125 -8.20 22.29 14.26
C LEU A 125 -7.96 21.09 13.32
N LEU A 126 -8.84 20.08 13.32
CA LEU A 126 -8.77 18.96 12.37
C LEU A 126 -8.91 19.47 10.93
N VAL A 127 -9.92 20.28 10.64
CA VAL A 127 -10.17 20.82 9.28
C VAL A 127 -9.02 21.71 8.83
N ILE A 128 -8.55 22.62 9.69
CA ILE A 128 -7.43 23.52 9.40
C ILE A 128 -6.17 22.71 9.07
N SER A 129 -5.78 21.77 9.94
CA SER A 129 -4.55 21.00 9.80
C SER A 129 -4.59 20.01 8.63
N ASP A 130 -5.73 19.37 8.39
CA ASP A 130 -5.94 18.49 7.24
C ASP A 130 -5.85 19.29 5.92
N ARG A 131 -6.44 20.49 5.84
CA ARG A 131 -6.35 21.37 4.67
C ARG A 131 -4.94 21.94 4.47
N ALA A 132 -4.23 22.25 5.56
CA ALA A 132 -2.83 22.69 5.52
C ALA A 132 -1.85 21.60 5.02
N CYS A 133 -2.33 20.37 4.85
CA CYS A 133 -1.62 19.23 4.27
C CYS A 133 -2.09 18.88 2.85
N HIS A 134 -2.78 19.78 2.17
CA HIS A 134 -3.29 19.50 0.82
C HIS A 134 -2.19 19.10 -0.17
N GLU A 135 -2.39 17.94 -0.82
CA GLU A 135 -1.46 17.28 -1.76
C GLU A 135 -0.10 16.86 -1.17
N ILE A 136 -0.01 16.78 0.15
CA ILE A 136 1.18 16.26 0.80
C ILE A 136 1.45 14.82 0.37
N GLY A 137 2.71 14.44 0.17
CA GLY A 137 3.07 13.11 -0.33
C GLY A 137 2.90 12.90 -1.83
N PHE A 138 2.42 13.89 -2.59
CA PHE A 138 2.26 13.78 -4.04
C PHE A 138 3.14 14.73 -4.85
N ARG A 139 3.71 15.75 -4.21
CA ARG A 139 4.59 16.75 -4.83
C ARG A 139 6.04 16.28 -4.75
N SER A 140 6.69 16.04 -5.89
CA SER A 140 8.06 15.49 -5.93
C SER A 140 9.16 16.50 -6.25
N ARG A 141 8.82 17.77 -6.53
CA ARG A 141 9.77 18.82 -6.94
C ARG A 141 9.64 20.16 -6.22
N GLU A 142 8.60 20.34 -5.43
CA GLU A 142 8.46 21.56 -4.63
C GLU A 142 9.01 21.25 -3.23
N PRO A 143 10.07 21.93 -2.77
CA PRO A 143 10.53 21.75 -1.40
C PRO A 143 9.39 22.17 -0.47
N ASP A 144 8.78 21.18 0.14
CA ASP A 144 7.83 21.36 1.22
C ASP A 144 8.35 20.63 2.46
N TRP A 145 7.67 20.79 3.58
CA TRP A 145 8.11 20.15 4.82
C TRP A 145 7.96 18.62 4.79
N PHE A 146 7.25 18.03 3.81
CA PHE A 146 7.15 16.58 3.64
C PHE A 146 8.44 15.96 3.13
N SER A 147 9.25 16.71 2.37
CA SER A 147 10.52 16.20 1.86
C SER A 147 11.48 15.76 2.97
N LEU A 148 11.37 16.36 4.16
CA LEU A 148 12.09 15.94 5.38
C LEU A 148 11.82 14.47 5.78
N PHE A 149 10.74 13.88 5.28
CA PHE A 149 10.28 12.53 5.64
C PHE A 149 10.49 11.50 4.54
N THR A 150 10.95 11.92 3.36
CA THR A 150 11.17 11.01 2.23
C THR A 150 12.59 11.07 1.73
N ARG A 151 13.17 9.89 1.46
CA ARG A 151 14.55 9.76 0.99
C ARG A 151 14.73 10.12 -0.50
N GLY A 152 13.62 10.31 -1.22
CA GLY A 152 13.61 10.55 -2.66
C GLY A 152 14.29 11.85 -3.07
N GLU A 153 14.07 12.95 -2.34
CA GLU A 153 14.77 14.22 -2.62
C GLU A 153 16.27 14.14 -2.34
N THR A 154 16.68 13.33 -1.36
CA THR A 154 18.10 13.18 -0.96
C THR A 154 18.95 12.51 -2.05
N LEU A 155 18.36 11.68 -2.93
CA LEU A 155 19.09 10.99 -4.00
C LEU A 155 19.54 11.91 -5.15
N ASN A 156 19.03 13.14 -5.24
CA ASN A 156 19.58 14.18 -6.11
C ASN A 156 20.99 14.62 -5.67
N HIS A 157 21.38 14.35 -4.42
CA HIS A 157 22.57 14.91 -3.78
C HIS A 157 23.71 13.93 -3.44
N GLN A 158 23.70 12.72 -4.02
CA GLN A 158 24.69 11.61 -3.92
C GLN A 158 24.15 10.46 -3.05
N SER A 159 23.96 9.29 -3.67
CA SER A 159 23.76 8.04 -2.94
C SER A 159 25.04 7.73 -2.14
N THR A 160 24.88 7.22 -0.92
CA THR A 160 26.02 6.72 -0.15
C THR A 160 26.38 5.31 -0.65
N ILE A 161 27.64 4.90 -0.53
CA ILE A 161 28.10 3.55 -0.90
C ILE A 161 27.28 2.46 -0.16
N GLU A 162 26.79 2.77 1.05
CA GLU A 162 26.01 1.85 1.89
C GLU A 162 24.61 1.51 1.34
N ASP A 163 24.14 2.29 0.36
CA ASP A 163 22.85 2.10 -0.27
C ASP A 163 22.94 1.38 -1.63
N GLU A 164 24.14 1.24 -2.18
CA GLU A 164 24.39 0.57 -3.46
C GLU A 164 24.17 -0.95 -3.33
N ILE A 165 23.39 -1.51 -4.25
CA ILE A 165 23.12 -2.93 -4.32
C ILE A 165 24.16 -3.58 -5.23
N ASN A 166 24.83 -4.62 -4.75
CA ASN A 166 25.85 -5.35 -5.51
C ASN A 166 26.99 -4.45 -6.06
N ASN A 167 27.30 -3.33 -5.39
CA ASN A 167 28.21 -2.28 -5.88
C ASN A 167 27.79 -1.67 -7.24
N ASP A 168 26.51 -1.76 -7.60
CA ASP A 168 25.93 -0.99 -8.71
C ASP A 168 25.39 0.33 -8.16
N ARG A 169 26.13 1.42 -8.38
CA ARG A 169 25.71 2.79 -8.02
C ARG A 169 24.37 3.23 -8.61
N TRP A 170 23.86 2.49 -9.60
CA TRP A 170 22.60 2.75 -10.26
C TRP A 170 21.46 1.83 -9.81
N HIS A 171 21.74 0.86 -8.94
CA HIS A 171 20.73 0.04 -8.26
C HIS A 171 20.86 0.28 -6.76
N VAL A 172 19.89 0.98 -6.17
CA VAL A 172 19.99 1.50 -4.81
C VAL A 172 18.84 0.99 -3.96
N ARG A 173 19.12 0.70 -2.68
CA ARG A 173 18.09 0.36 -1.71
C ARG A 173 17.20 1.56 -1.41
N ASN A 174 15.89 1.39 -1.51
CA ASN A 174 14.90 2.39 -1.13
C ASN A 174 14.46 2.16 0.31
N ARG A 175 15.27 2.65 1.27
CA ARG A 175 14.98 2.48 2.70
C ARG A 175 13.86 3.42 3.13
N ALA A 176 12.87 2.84 3.79
CA ALA A 176 11.88 3.58 4.56
C ALA A 176 12.56 4.32 5.72
N PHE A 177 12.31 5.62 5.85
CA PHE A 177 12.91 6.43 6.92
C PHE A 177 11.99 6.53 8.14
N ASN A 178 10.79 7.09 7.94
CA ASN A 178 9.78 7.23 8.99
C ASN A 178 8.48 6.52 8.57
N ASP A 179 7.68 6.13 9.56
CA ASP A 179 6.32 5.62 9.38
C ASP A 179 5.24 6.65 9.81
N THR A 180 5.66 7.89 10.00
CA THR A 180 4.81 9.05 10.24
C THR A 180 5.47 10.33 9.72
N ILE A 181 4.64 11.32 9.38
CA ILE A 181 5.08 12.68 9.00
C ILE A 181 4.95 13.70 10.14
N CYS A 182 4.70 13.22 11.35
CA CYS A 182 4.79 14.03 12.56
C CYS A 182 6.25 14.24 12.95
N ILE A 183 6.61 15.44 13.42
CA ILE A 183 7.94 15.72 14.00
C ILE A 183 7.90 15.50 15.51
N VAL A 184 6.80 15.92 16.14
CA VAL A 184 6.75 16.14 17.58
C VAL A 184 5.74 15.24 18.30
N ALA A 185 4.70 14.77 17.60
CA ALA A 185 3.74 13.82 18.12
C ALA A 185 4.43 12.47 18.37
N ASP A 186 4.14 11.87 19.52
CA ASP A 186 4.70 10.57 19.88
C ASP A 186 4.08 9.47 19.00
N GLN A 187 4.92 8.84 18.16
CA GLN A 187 4.56 7.72 17.29
C GLN A 187 4.00 6.50 18.05
N GLN A 188 4.21 6.40 19.37
CA GLN A 188 3.60 5.37 20.22
C GLN A 188 2.16 5.73 20.65
N VAL A 189 1.69 6.93 20.32
CA VAL A 189 0.33 7.40 20.61
C VAL A 189 -0.48 7.50 19.32
N ALA A 190 0.07 8.18 18.32
CA ALA A 190 -0.59 8.42 17.04
C ALA A 190 0.46 8.55 15.94
N ARG A 191 0.12 8.05 14.75
CA ARG A 191 0.90 8.30 13.55
C ARG A 191 0.03 8.94 12.50
N VAL A 192 0.60 9.87 11.76
CA VAL A 192 -0.05 10.55 10.65
C VAL A 192 0.70 10.25 9.37
N LEU A 193 -0.04 9.92 8.31
CA LEU A 193 0.47 9.79 6.95
C LEU A 193 -0.42 10.56 5.96
N PRO A 194 0.08 10.85 4.75
CA PRO A 194 -0.77 11.31 3.68
C PRO A 194 -1.84 10.28 3.33
N LYS A 195 -2.90 10.77 2.70
CA LYS A 195 -4.07 10.00 2.32
C LYS A 195 -4.40 10.22 0.85
N SER A 196 -4.72 9.14 0.15
CA SER A 196 -5.02 9.16 -1.30
C SER A 196 -6.51 9.12 -1.61
N ARG A 197 -7.33 8.55 -0.71
CA ARG A 197 -8.78 8.34 -0.93
C ARG A 197 -9.54 8.62 0.35
N THR A 198 -10.66 9.31 0.24
CA THR A 198 -11.65 9.49 1.30
C THR A 198 -12.79 8.48 1.10
N PRO A 199 -12.91 7.45 1.96
CA PRO A 199 -13.95 6.43 1.82
C PRO A 199 -15.35 7.04 1.85
N ALA A 200 -16.25 6.52 1.02
CA ALA A 200 -17.65 6.96 0.97
C ALA A 200 -18.56 6.29 2.02
N VAL A 201 -18.05 5.29 2.74
CA VAL A 201 -18.83 4.45 3.65
C VAL A 201 -18.26 4.41 5.06
N GLY A 202 -19.15 4.31 6.03
CA GLY A 202 -18.82 4.22 7.46
C GLY A 202 -18.87 5.57 8.18
N CYS A 203 -18.81 5.49 9.51
CA CYS A 203 -18.70 6.65 10.40
C CYS A 203 -17.41 6.46 11.21
N THR A 204 -16.29 6.92 10.67
CA THR A 204 -14.95 6.73 11.26
C THR A 204 -14.07 7.96 11.02
N MET A 205 -12.91 8.04 11.67
CA MET A 205 -11.92 9.08 11.34
C MET A 205 -11.54 9.09 9.87
N ARG A 206 -11.51 7.92 9.22
CA ARG A 206 -11.17 7.79 7.79
C ARG A 206 -12.19 8.48 6.91
N THR A 207 -13.45 8.61 7.30
CA THR A 207 -14.44 9.35 6.51
C THR A 207 -14.43 10.85 6.82
N LEU A 208 -13.79 11.29 7.91
CA LEU A 208 -13.82 12.68 8.37
C LEU A 208 -12.67 13.54 7.80
N THR A 209 -11.64 12.93 7.24
CA THR A 209 -10.44 13.64 6.77
C THR A 209 -10.29 13.49 5.26
N GLU A 210 -9.57 14.41 4.62
CA GLU A 210 -9.33 14.37 3.17
C GLU A 210 -7.88 14.01 2.84
N ASN A 211 -6.92 14.72 3.44
CA ASN A 211 -5.52 14.72 3.00
C ASN A 211 -4.63 13.90 3.93
N LEU A 212 -5.04 13.70 5.18
CA LEU A 212 -4.29 12.98 6.19
C LEU A 212 -5.04 11.78 6.74
N ALA A 213 -4.28 10.72 7.01
CA ALA A 213 -4.73 9.50 7.65
C ALA A 213 -4.17 9.42 9.07
N LEU A 214 -5.04 9.23 10.06
CA LEU A 214 -4.64 8.82 11.39
C LEU A 214 -4.43 7.30 11.40
N LEU A 215 -3.28 6.88 11.93
CA LEU A 215 -2.86 5.50 12.06
C LEU A 215 -2.66 5.13 13.53
N PRO A 216 -2.84 3.84 13.88
CA PRO A 216 -2.61 3.36 15.23
C PRO A 216 -1.13 3.56 15.64
N PRO A 217 -0.80 3.47 16.94
CA PRO A 217 0.58 3.45 17.43
C PRO A 217 1.52 2.54 16.63
N SER A 218 2.81 2.90 16.65
CA SER A 218 3.86 2.07 16.04
C SER A 218 3.91 0.66 16.64
N GLY A 219 4.34 -0.31 15.82
CA GLY A 219 4.52 -1.71 16.22
C GLY A 219 3.45 -2.69 15.72
N GLY A 220 2.23 -2.22 15.43
CA GLY A 220 1.20 -3.06 14.80
C GLY A 220 1.49 -3.33 13.31
N VAL A 221 1.52 -2.25 12.54
CA VAL A 221 1.95 -2.19 11.14
C VAL A 221 2.60 -0.84 10.89
N ASN A 222 3.73 -0.78 10.20
CA ASN A 222 4.43 0.44 9.84
C ASN A 222 4.23 0.73 8.35
N MET A 223 3.70 1.89 8.02
CA MET A 223 3.45 2.27 6.62
C MET A 223 4.49 3.28 6.19
N HIS A 224 5.06 3.10 5.00
CA HIS A 224 6.16 3.94 4.52
C HIS A 224 5.83 4.51 3.15
N TRP A 225 5.98 5.82 3.03
CA TRP A 225 5.70 6.56 1.81
C TRP A 225 6.96 6.71 0.96
N PHE A 226 6.88 6.30 -0.30
CA PHE A 226 7.97 6.39 -1.26
C PHE A 226 7.54 7.30 -2.41
N HIS A 227 8.23 8.43 -2.54
CA HIS A 227 8.09 9.27 -3.72
C HIS A 227 8.80 8.66 -4.93
N PRO A 228 8.25 8.87 -6.14
CA PRO A 228 9.05 8.76 -7.34
C PRO A 228 10.06 9.92 -7.31
N VAL A 229 11.34 9.66 -7.62
CA VAL A 229 12.29 10.74 -7.90
C VAL A 229 12.10 11.18 -9.35
N GLY A 230 11.84 12.47 -9.53
CA GLY A 230 11.38 13.06 -10.79
C GLY A 230 9.89 13.43 -10.77
N ASP A 231 9.41 14.01 -11.87
CA ASP A 231 8.00 14.42 -11.97
C ASP A 231 7.13 13.21 -12.33
N PRO A 232 6.20 12.79 -11.46
CA PRO A 232 5.28 11.72 -11.81
C PRO A 232 4.41 12.12 -13.00
N LYS A 233 4.14 11.13 -13.87
CA LYS A 233 3.21 11.30 -14.99
C LYS A 233 1.79 11.59 -14.48
N HIS A 234 0.99 12.22 -15.33
CA HIS A 234 -0.43 12.48 -15.04
C HIS A 234 -1.23 11.17 -14.91
N ASP A 235 -2.18 11.16 -13.97
CA ASP A 235 -3.03 9.99 -13.67
C ASP A 235 -3.90 9.55 -14.85
N GLY A 236 -4.29 10.48 -15.73
CA GLY A 236 -5.10 10.18 -16.92
C GLY A 236 -4.35 9.41 -18.02
N ASN A 237 -3.02 9.28 -17.94
CA ASN A 237 -2.26 8.48 -18.89
C ASN A 237 -2.50 6.99 -18.66
N ALA A 238 -2.57 6.22 -19.74
CA ALA A 238 -2.68 4.76 -19.64
C ALA A 238 -1.50 4.17 -18.85
N LEU A 239 -1.80 3.14 -18.05
CA LEU A 239 -0.85 2.29 -17.37
C LEU A 239 -0.98 0.88 -17.94
N ASN A 240 0.09 0.44 -18.59
CA ASN A 240 0.15 -0.85 -19.26
C ASN A 240 0.97 -1.78 -18.37
N VAL A 241 0.32 -2.79 -17.79
CA VAL A 241 0.93 -3.70 -16.81
C VAL A 241 1.05 -5.09 -17.41
N LEU A 242 2.29 -5.57 -17.56
CA LEU A 242 2.59 -6.93 -17.96
C LEU A 242 2.55 -7.84 -16.72
N ALA A 243 1.45 -8.56 -16.54
CA ALA A 243 1.24 -9.53 -15.48
C ALA A 243 1.74 -10.92 -15.93
N ILE A 244 2.83 -11.39 -15.32
CA ILE A 244 3.52 -12.62 -15.72
C ILE A 244 3.26 -13.70 -14.65
N PRO A 245 2.35 -14.66 -14.87
CA PRO A 245 1.98 -15.71 -13.89
C PRO A 245 3.04 -16.83 -13.78
N TYR A 246 4.30 -16.44 -13.68
CA TYR A 246 5.45 -17.33 -13.46
C TYR A 246 5.54 -17.72 -11.97
N PRO A 247 5.90 -18.98 -11.64
CA PRO A 247 6.25 -20.07 -12.55
C PRO A 247 5.07 -20.71 -13.26
N TYR A 248 5.33 -21.27 -14.44
CA TYR A 248 4.31 -21.99 -15.23
C TYR A 248 4.09 -23.43 -14.80
N ARG A 249 5.00 -24.01 -14.02
CA ARG A 249 4.92 -25.37 -13.49
C ARG A 249 5.51 -25.39 -12.08
N ILE A 250 4.85 -26.08 -11.16
CA ILE A 250 5.34 -26.35 -9.80
C ILE A 250 5.22 -27.84 -9.51
N ALA A 251 6.31 -28.47 -9.07
CA ALA A 251 6.34 -29.87 -8.70
C ALA A 251 5.83 -30.06 -7.26
N ALA A 252 5.31 -31.25 -6.94
CA ALA A 252 4.93 -31.56 -5.56
C ALA A 252 6.16 -31.51 -4.63
N SER A 253 7.31 -31.95 -5.15
CA SER A 253 8.61 -31.99 -4.49
C SER A 253 9.23 -30.62 -4.21
N ASP A 254 8.63 -29.54 -4.74
CA ASP A 254 9.02 -28.18 -4.38
C ASP A 254 8.51 -27.81 -3.00
N PHE A 255 7.42 -28.43 -2.54
CA PHE A 255 6.97 -28.40 -1.17
C PHE A 255 7.70 -29.48 -0.40
N ARG A 256 8.35 -29.13 0.71
CA ARG A 256 9.11 -30.09 1.51
C ARG A 256 8.81 -29.88 2.98
N PRO A 257 8.86 -30.92 3.82
CA PRO A 257 8.92 -30.74 5.26
C PRO A 257 10.06 -29.77 5.62
N GLY A 258 9.76 -28.82 6.50
CA GLY A 258 10.70 -27.80 6.95
C GLY A 258 11.82 -28.41 7.81
N ASN A 259 12.93 -27.68 7.94
CA ASN A 259 14.12 -28.18 8.63
C ASN A 259 14.01 -28.13 10.16
N ARG A 260 12.95 -27.50 10.69
CA ARG A 260 12.71 -27.41 12.13
C ARG A 260 12.13 -28.74 12.62
N ASN A 261 13.00 -29.60 13.16
CA ASN A 261 12.63 -30.80 13.92
C ASN A 261 11.93 -30.43 15.24
N ILE A 262 10.73 -29.86 15.17
CA ILE A 262 9.82 -29.72 16.30
C ILE A 262 8.63 -30.61 15.97
N ALA A 263 8.81 -31.91 16.14
CA ALA A 263 7.65 -32.77 16.28
C ALA A 263 7.00 -32.38 17.61
N GLU A 264 5.85 -31.70 17.57
CA GLU A 264 4.97 -31.66 18.73
C GLU A 264 4.75 -33.09 19.24
N PRO A 265 4.51 -33.29 20.55
CA PRO A 265 4.33 -34.61 21.12
C PRO A 265 3.24 -35.46 20.45
N ASP A 266 2.24 -34.81 19.83
CA ASP A 266 1.11 -35.46 19.16
C ASP A 266 1.21 -35.52 17.61
N GLY A 267 2.22 -34.88 17.02
CA GLY A 267 2.41 -34.83 15.55
C GLY A 267 1.31 -34.12 14.76
N SER A 268 0.47 -33.29 15.41
CA SER A 268 -0.70 -32.66 14.80
C SER A 268 -0.38 -31.58 13.76
N TRP A 269 0.79 -30.94 13.85
CA TRP A 269 1.25 -29.94 12.90
C TRP A 269 2.77 -29.97 12.68
N ASN A 270 3.24 -29.46 11.54
CA ASN A 270 4.66 -29.36 11.20
C ASN A 270 4.94 -28.15 10.26
N TRP A 271 6.20 -27.89 9.96
CA TRP A 271 6.65 -26.84 9.05
C TRP A 271 6.81 -27.37 7.62
N PHE A 272 6.53 -26.54 6.62
CA PHE A 272 6.92 -26.81 5.23
C PHE A 272 7.76 -25.64 4.68
N ALA A 273 8.69 -25.95 3.79
CA ALA A 273 9.49 -24.98 3.05
C ALA A 273 9.31 -25.18 1.55
N LEU A 274 9.62 -24.14 0.78
CA LEU A 274 9.63 -24.19 -0.68
C LEU A 274 11.05 -24.26 -1.23
N THR A 275 11.23 -25.08 -2.25
CA THR A 275 12.40 -25.07 -3.13
C THR A 275 11.96 -24.63 -4.51
N GLN A 276 12.59 -23.59 -5.06
CA GLN A 276 12.20 -23.03 -6.35
C GLN A 276 12.89 -23.75 -7.51
N SER A 277 12.57 -25.04 -7.72
CA SER A 277 13.17 -25.82 -8.83
C SER A 277 12.79 -25.29 -10.22
N TRP A 278 11.78 -24.41 -10.30
CA TRP A 278 11.40 -23.73 -11.53
C TRP A 278 12.37 -22.64 -11.96
N LEU A 279 13.21 -22.12 -11.06
CA LEU A 279 14.17 -21.08 -11.39
C LEU A 279 15.33 -21.67 -12.22
N PRO A 280 15.70 -21.03 -13.33
CA PRO A 280 16.80 -21.49 -14.16
C PRO A 280 18.14 -21.30 -13.44
N THR A 281 19.09 -22.19 -13.69
CA THR A 281 20.47 -22.07 -13.18
C THR A 281 21.13 -20.77 -13.66
N ASN A 282 20.85 -20.39 -14.91
CA ASN A 282 21.25 -19.09 -15.45
C ASN A 282 20.24 -18.00 -15.03
N LYS A 283 20.61 -17.20 -14.04
CA LYS A 283 19.80 -16.11 -13.48
C LYS A 283 19.34 -15.08 -14.53
N LYS A 284 20.09 -14.89 -15.62
CA LYS A 284 19.76 -13.98 -16.72
C LYS A 284 18.64 -14.48 -17.61
N ALA A 285 18.34 -15.78 -17.58
CA ALA A 285 17.31 -16.38 -18.43
C ALA A 285 15.93 -15.75 -18.20
N VAL A 286 15.58 -15.47 -16.95
CA VAL A 286 14.31 -14.80 -16.62
C VAL A 286 14.31 -13.36 -17.13
N ALA A 287 15.41 -12.62 -16.95
CA ALA A 287 15.54 -11.25 -17.46
C ALA A 287 15.35 -11.20 -18.99
N GLN A 288 16.03 -12.08 -19.72
CA GLN A 288 15.91 -12.20 -21.18
C GLN A 288 14.48 -12.56 -21.60
N PHE A 289 13.87 -13.52 -20.91
CA PHE A 289 12.48 -13.91 -21.16
C PHE A 289 11.53 -12.71 -21.00
N VAL A 290 11.67 -11.94 -19.92
CA VAL A 290 10.81 -10.78 -19.64
C VAL A 290 11.02 -9.67 -20.66
N LEU A 291 12.25 -9.38 -21.06
CA LEU A 291 12.53 -8.39 -22.10
C LEU A 291 11.89 -8.77 -23.44
N GLU A 292 11.92 -10.04 -23.82
CA GLU A 292 11.22 -10.49 -25.03
C GLU A 292 9.70 -10.35 -24.90
N LEU A 293 9.11 -10.65 -23.73
CA LEU A 293 7.68 -10.42 -23.49
C LEU A 293 7.31 -8.94 -23.53
N ILE A 294 8.15 -8.05 -22.98
CA ILE A 294 7.98 -6.60 -23.07
C ILE A 294 7.95 -6.18 -24.54
N ARG A 295 8.94 -6.60 -25.34
CA ARG A 295 8.99 -6.27 -26.77
C ARG A 295 7.78 -6.79 -27.54
N GLU A 296 7.29 -7.98 -27.23
CA GLU A 296 6.06 -8.49 -27.84
C GLU A 296 4.83 -7.67 -27.43
N ALA A 297 4.71 -7.28 -26.16
CA ALA A 297 3.64 -6.44 -25.65
C ALA A 297 3.65 -5.01 -26.22
N GLU A 298 4.84 -4.43 -26.41
CA GLU A 298 5.01 -3.07 -26.95
C GLU A 298 4.62 -2.96 -28.43
N LYS A 299 4.53 -4.07 -29.16
CA LYS A 299 3.97 -4.07 -30.52
C LYS A 299 2.49 -3.66 -30.55
N ASP A 300 1.77 -3.88 -29.45
CA ASP A 300 0.34 -3.58 -29.33
C ASP A 300 0.10 -2.24 -28.61
N CYS A 301 0.78 -2.01 -27.49
CA CYS A 301 0.52 -0.86 -26.62
C CYS A 301 1.56 0.28 -26.69
N GLY A 302 2.63 0.11 -27.47
CA GLY A 302 3.74 1.06 -27.60
C GLY A 302 4.69 1.08 -26.40
N THR A 303 4.19 1.05 -25.17
CA THR A 303 5.03 1.10 -23.96
C THR A 303 4.44 0.27 -22.83
N VAL A 304 5.24 -0.64 -22.27
CA VAL A 304 4.92 -1.33 -21.02
C VAL A 304 5.41 -0.48 -19.86
N HIS A 305 4.53 -0.17 -18.92
CA HIS A 305 4.82 0.70 -17.78
C HIS A 305 5.12 -0.07 -16.49
N GLY A 306 4.54 -1.25 -16.30
CA GLY A 306 4.75 -2.05 -15.09
C GLY A 306 4.92 -3.53 -15.40
N VAL A 307 5.75 -4.23 -14.63
CA VAL A 307 5.90 -5.68 -14.69
C VAL A 307 5.57 -6.28 -13.32
N VAL A 308 4.66 -7.26 -13.28
CA VAL A 308 4.18 -7.85 -12.02
C VAL A 308 4.30 -9.37 -12.03
N PHE A 309 4.81 -9.93 -10.93
CA PHE A 309 4.97 -11.37 -10.72
C PHE A 309 4.25 -11.86 -9.45
N PRO A 310 3.73 -13.11 -9.44
CA PRO A 310 3.14 -13.75 -8.26
C PRO A 310 4.09 -13.91 -7.06
N GLU A 311 3.52 -14.36 -5.95
CA GLU A 311 4.25 -14.78 -4.74
C GLU A 311 5.27 -15.86 -5.07
N TYR A 312 6.47 -15.77 -4.48
CA TYR A 312 7.58 -16.72 -4.71
C TYR A 312 7.97 -16.92 -6.18
N ALA A 313 7.61 -16.01 -7.10
CA ALA A 313 7.97 -16.16 -8.50
C ALA A 313 9.50 -16.22 -8.69
N LEU A 314 10.24 -15.38 -7.96
CA LEU A 314 11.68 -15.18 -8.12
C LEU A 314 12.46 -15.44 -6.81
N ASN A 315 13.78 -15.39 -6.90
CA ASN A 315 14.67 -15.17 -5.75
C ASN A 315 15.38 -13.82 -5.94
N TRP A 316 16.10 -13.36 -4.92
CA TRP A 316 16.81 -12.10 -4.95
C TRP A 316 17.77 -12.00 -6.15
N GLU A 317 18.53 -13.04 -6.42
CA GLU A 317 19.57 -12.99 -7.45
C GLU A 317 18.99 -12.91 -8.86
N THR A 318 17.90 -13.62 -9.13
CA THR A 318 17.17 -13.53 -10.41
C THR A 318 16.46 -12.19 -10.54
N TYR A 319 15.90 -11.67 -9.44
CA TYR A 319 15.28 -10.34 -9.42
C TYR A 319 16.28 -9.22 -9.70
N SER A 320 17.47 -9.26 -9.10
CA SER A 320 18.51 -8.25 -9.31
C SER A 320 18.97 -8.24 -10.77
N GLU A 321 19.16 -9.40 -11.40
CA GLU A 321 19.47 -9.51 -12.83
C GLU A 321 18.34 -8.94 -13.70
N LEU A 322 17.08 -9.23 -13.36
CA LEU A 322 15.93 -8.66 -14.04
C LEU A 322 15.92 -7.13 -13.95
N VAL A 323 16.12 -6.57 -12.76
CA VAL A 323 16.17 -5.11 -12.55
C VAL A 323 17.27 -4.49 -13.40
N GLN A 324 18.47 -5.06 -13.39
CA GLN A 324 19.59 -4.54 -14.19
C GLN A 324 19.25 -4.48 -15.69
N HIS A 325 18.71 -5.55 -16.26
CA HIS A 325 18.39 -5.61 -17.68
C HIS A 325 17.18 -4.73 -18.04
N VAL A 326 16.13 -4.70 -17.22
CA VAL A 326 14.97 -3.81 -17.46
C VAL A 326 15.39 -2.34 -17.34
N ARG A 327 16.31 -2.01 -16.42
CA ARG A 327 16.87 -0.66 -16.28
C ARG A 327 17.45 -0.17 -17.60
N THR A 328 18.24 -1.00 -18.26
CA THR A 328 18.99 -0.63 -19.48
C THR A 328 18.18 -0.82 -20.76
N ASP A 329 17.48 -1.94 -20.90
CA ASP A 329 16.92 -2.39 -22.19
C ASP A 329 15.41 -2.10 -22.35
N ALA A 330 14.75 -1.63 -21.29
CA ALA A 330 13.31 -1.31 -21.29
C ALA A 330 13.03 0.01 -20.55
N PRO A 331 13.45 1.17 -21.11
CA PRO A 331 13.31 2.48 -20.46
C PRO A 331 11.87 2.91 -20.19
N GLY A 332 10.90 2.31 -20.90
CA GLY A 332 9.46 2.56 -20.70
C GLY A 332 8.89 2.00 -19.39
N VAL A 333 9.53 0.99 -18.79
CA VAL A 333 9.03 0.28 -17.61
C VAL A 333 9.29 1.07 -16.34
N GLU A 334 8.28 1.69 -15.75
CA GLU A 334 8.40 2.56 -14.59
C GLU A 334 8.59 1.80 -13.28
N PHE A 335 8.07 0.57 -13.18
CA PHE A 335 8.22 -0.26 -11.98
C PHE A 335 8.17 -1.77 -12.22
N ILE A 336 8.75 -2.52 -11.28
CA ILE A 336 8.62 -3.97 -11.16
C ILE A 336 8.11 -4.31 -9.75
N VAL A 337 7.11 -5.18 -9.66
CA VAL A 337 6.61 -5.75 -8.39
C VAL A 337 6.69 -7.26 -8.47
N ALA A 338 7.44 -7.92 -7.59
CA ALA A 338 7.60 -9.37 -7.63
C ALA A 338 7.61 -10.03 -6.26
N GLY A 339 7.03 -11.24 -6.18
CA GLY A 339 7.22 -12.12 -5.04
C GLY A 339 8.59 -12.80 -5.12
N SER A 340 9.31 -12.81 -4.00
CA SER A 340 10.68 -13.32 -3.91
C SER A 340 10.87 -14.25 -2.70
N SER A 341 11.76 -15.22 -2.82
CA SER A 341 12.18 -16.07 -1.69
C SER A 341 13.23 -15.43 -0.77
N GLY A 342 13.61 -14.19 -1.03
CA GLY A 342 14.61 -13.44 -0.26
C GLY A 342 14.75 -11.99 -0.72
N ASP A 343 15.58 -11.23 -0.01
CA ASP A 343 15.78 -9.80 -0.21
C ASP A 343 17.23 -9.40 -0.50
N GLU A 344 17.47 -8.10 -0.63
CA GLU A 344 18.77 -7.50 -0.91
C GLU A 344 19.75 -7.53 0.28
N GLU A 345 19.28 -7.89 1.47
CA GLU A 345 20.09 -8.04 2.68
C GLU A 345 20.50 -9.51 2.91
N GLY A 346 20.04 -10.42 2.05
CA GLY A 346 20.31 -11.85 2.13
C GLY A 346 19.38 -12.59 3.08
N ALA A 347 18.31 -11.94 3.57
CA ALA A 347 17.27 -12.61 4.34
C ALA A 347 16.52 -13.61 3.43
N LYS A 348 16.20 -14.78 4.00
CA LYS A 348 15.42 -15.82 3.34
C LYS A 348 14.02 -15.85 3.90
N GLY A 349 13.02 -16.00 3.05
CA GLY A 349 11.63 -15.94 3.47
C GLY A 349 10.69 -15.75 2.30
N ASN A 350 9.60 -15.06 2.52
CA ASN A 350 8.63 -14.71 1.51
C ASN A 350 8.51 -13.18 1.47
N PHE A 351 8.95 -12.58 0.38
CA PHE A 351 9.11 -11.14 0.25
C PHE A 351 8.34 -10.61 -0.95
N VAL A 352 7.96 -9.34 -0.89
CA VAL A 352 7.73 -8.54 -2.08
C VAL A 352 8.96 -7.70 -2.32
N LEU A 353 9.34 -7.56 -3.59
CA LEU A 353 10.34 -6.62 -4.06
C LEU A 353 9.67 -5.65 -5.03
N THR A 354 9.73 -4.36 -4.70
CA THR A 354 9.21 -3.27 -5.52
C THR A 354 10.37 -2.41 -5.98
N THR A 355 10.57 -2.29 -7.29
CA THR A 355 11.57 -1.41 -7.88
C THR A 355 10.89 -0.33 -8.70
N THR A 356 11.25 0.93 -8.49
CA THR A 356 10.93 2.05 -9.39
C THR A 356 12.16 2.45 -10.20
N PHE A 357 11.94 2.91 -11.44
CA PHE A 357 13.01 3.36 -12.33
C PHE A 357 12.91 4.84 -12.66
N GLU A 358 14.05 5.53 -12.65
CA GLU A 358 14.08 6.98 -12.70
C GLU A 358 15.29 7.50 -13.48
N GLU A 359 15.12 8.61 -14.17
CA GLU A 359 16.20 9.27 -14.92
C GLU A 359 16.99 10.21 -13.98
N ALA A 360 18.29 9.95 -13.80
CA ALA A 360 19.18 10.76 -12.98
C ALA A 360 20.47 11.13 -13.74
N LYS A 361 20.66 12.43 -14.03
CA LYS A 361 21.90 12.96 -14.64
C LYS A 361 22.38 12.16 -15.87
N GLN A 362 21.46 11.82 -16.78
CA GLN A 362 21.69 11.05 -18.02
C GLN A 362 21.83 9.51 -17.86
N GLU A 363 21.69 8.96 -16.65
CA GLU A 363 21.63 7.51 -16.43
C GLU A 363 20.40 7.12 -15.61
N ARG A 364 19.83 5.95 -15.91
CA ARG A 364 18.61 5.46 -15.27
C ARG A 364 18.93 4.69 -14.00
N LYS A 365 18.40 5.14 -12.86
CA LYS A 365 18.49 4.51 -11.52
C LYS A 365 17.34 3.55 -11.27
N ALA A 366 17.60 2.52 -10.48
CA ALA A 366 16.61 1.59 -9.93
C ALA A 366 16.60 1.71 -8.41
N LEU A 367 15.43 1.94 -7.82
CA LEU A 367 15.24 2.04 -6.37
C LEU A 367 14.41 0.87 -5.86
N THR A 368 15.02 -0.06 -5.13
CA THR A 368 14.34 -1.28 -4.67
C THR A 368 13.97 -1.19 -3.19
N TYR A 369 12.69 -1.36 -2.90
CA TYR A 369 12.15 -1.60 -1.56
C TYR A 369 11.75 -3.07 -1.43
N SER A 370 12.15 -3.71 -0.34
CA SER A 370 11.77 -5.08 0.01
C SER A 370 10.95 -5.13 1.29
N ARG A 371 10.08 -6.14 1.38
CA ARG A 371 9.31 -6.40 2.59
C ARG A 371 8.84 -7.85 2.70
N ALA A 372 9.11 -8.47 3.84
CA ALA A 372 8.60 -9.78 4.20
C ALA A 372 7.06 -9.81 4.32
N LYS A 373 6.49 -10.99 4.06
CA LYS A 373 5.09 -11.36 4.29
C LYS A 373 4.74 -11.30 5.79
N HIS A 374 3.50 -10.94 6.13
CA HIS A 374 3.08 -10.73 7.52
C HIS A 374 2.38 -11.95 8.14
N HIS A 375 1.86 -12.83 7.30
CA HIS A 375 1.13 -14.03 7.72
C HIS A 375 1.70 -15.29 7.08
N ARG A 376 1.85 -16.36 7.86
CA ARG A 376 2.25 -17.66 7.33
C ARG A 376 1.08 -18.33 6.62
N TRP A 377 1.36 -18.96 5.49
CA TRP A 377 0.43 -19.90 4.89
C TRP A 377 0.31 -21.16 5.75
N ARG A 378 -0.92 -21.60 5.99
CA ARG A 378 -1.24 -22.90 6.59
C ARG A 378 -1.92 -23.80 5.57
N LEU A 379 -1.27 -24.90 5.22
CA LEU A 379 -1.81 -25.95 4.38
C LEU A 379 -2.52 -27.01 5.23
N ASP A 380 -3.77 -27.30 4.88
CA ASP A 380 -4.55 -28.39 5.46
C ASP A 380 -4.75 -29.56 4.49
N LYS A 381 -5.45 -30.60 4.96
CA LYS A 381 -5.81 -31.77 4.18
C LYS A 381 -6.54 -31.44 2.87
N ALA A 382 -7.42 -30.44 2.87
CA ALA A 382 -8.20 -30.07 1.69
C ALA A 382 -7.27 -29.42 0.65
N GLN A 383 -6.44 -28.49 1.06
CA GLN A 383 -5.47 -27.81 0.19
C GLN A 383 -4.39 -28.77 -0.33
N ILE A 384 -3.82 -29.63 0.52
CA ILE A 384 -2.84 -30.65 0.09
C ILE A 384 -3.44 -31.54 -1.00
N ARG A 385 -4.70 -31.94 -0.83
CA ARG A 385 -5.40 -32.75 -1.82
C ARG A 385 -5.79 -31.97 -3.08
N GLU A 386 -6.13 -30.70 -2.96
CA GLU A 386 -6.50 -29.82 -4.07
C GLU A 386 -5.30 -29.49 -4.97
N TYR A 387 -4.15 -29.21 -4.37
CA TYR A 387 -2.89 -28.98 -5.09
C TYR A 387 -2.12 -30.28 -5.39
N GLY A 388 -2.63 -31.44 -5.00
CA GLY A 388 -1.98 -32.73 -5.23
C GLY A 388 -0.60 -32.90 -4.56
N LEU A 389 -0.43 -32.39 -3.35
CA LEU A 389 0.87 -32.33 -2.63
C LEU A 389 1.12 -33.53 -1.72
N ALA A 390 0.22 -34.52 -1.69
CA ALA A 390 0.25 -35.64 -0.75
C ALA A 390 1.50 -36.54 -0.88
N SER A 391 2.22 -36.49 -2.00
CA SER A 391 3.50 -37.20 -2.17
C SER A 391 4.66 -36.54 -1.42
N ALA A 392 4.51 -35.28 -1.01
CA ALA A 392 5.56 -34.49 -0.37
C ALA A 392 5.18 -34.04 1.04
N LEU A 393 3.89 -33.78 1.30
CA LEU A 393 3.38 -33.37 2.60
C LEU A 393 2.25 -34.31 3.03
N ASP A 394 2.34 -34.86 4.25
CA ASP A 394 1.31 -35.75 4.80
C ASP A 394 -0.03 -35.00 4.95
N PRO A 395 -1.12 -35.45 4.28
CA PRO A 395 -2.44 -34.82 4.38
C PRO A 395 -3.10 -34.97 5.77
N HIS A 396 -2.51 -35.69 6.71
CA HIS A 396 -2.97 -35.82 8.10
C HIS A 396 -2.30 -34.84 9.06
N VAL A 397 -1.30 -34.09 8.59
CA VAL A 397 -0.58 -33.06 9.35
C VAL A 397 -1.06 -31.68 8.89
N LEU A 398 -1.16 -30.73 9.82
CA LEU A 398 -1.33 -29.31 9.48
C LEU A 398 0.05 -28.69 9.21
N TRP A 399 0.26 -28.13 8.02
CA TRP A 399 1.57 -27.62 7.61
C TRP A 399 1.62 -26.10 7.63
N TRP A 400 2.58 -25.52 8.34
CA TRP A 400 2.81 -24.08 8.37
C TRP A 400 4.06 -23.70 7.58
N GLU A 401 3.99 -22.58 6.86
CA GLU A 401 5.10 -22.05 6.08
C GLU A 401 6.29 -21.69 6.98
N ASP A 402 7.47 -22.26 6.72
CA ASP A 402 8.71 -22.06 7.49
C ASP A 402 9.40 -20.75 7.11
N ILE A 403 8.79 -19.64 7.54
CA ILE A 403 9.35 -18.29 7.40
C ILE A 403 9.38 -17.57 8.75
N ALA A 404 10.32 -16.63 8.89
CA ALA A 404 10.26 -15.64 9.96
C ALA A 404 9.14 -14.63 9.67
N ILE A 405 8.46 -14.16 10.72
CA ILE A 405 7.57 -13.00 10.61
C ILE A 405 8.33 -11.80 11.14
N GLU A 406 8.69 -10.90 10.23
CA GLU A 406 9.41 -9.67 10.51
C GLU A 406 8.45 -8.56 11.01
N PRO A 407 8.99 -7.42 11.51
CA PRO A 407 8.19 -6.24 11.76
C PRO A 407 7.33 -5.91 10.53
N ARG A 408 6.02 -5.75 10.75
CA ARG A 408 5.08 -5.62 9.65
C ARG A 408 5.18 -4.25 9.05
N LYS A 409 5.61 -4.20 7.80
CA LYS A 409 5.77 -2.96 7.03
C LYS A 409 4.88 -2.98 5.79
N VAL A 410 4.37 -1.84 5.34
CA VAL A 410 3.63 -1.70 4.07
C VAL A 410 4.21 -0.52 3.32
N GLY A 411 4.67 -0.76 2.10
CA GLY A 411 5.13 0.32 1.21
C GLY A 411 3.95 0.97 0.48
N LEU A 412 4.04 2.28 0.32
CA LEU A 412 3.15 3.14 -0.43
C LEU A 412 3.98 3.86 -1.49
N THR A 413 3.93 3.37 -2.72
CA THR A 413 4.73 3.91 -3.82
C THR A 413 3.89 4.87 -4.63
N ALA A 414 4.21 6.16 -4.57
CA ALA A 414 3.64 7.14 -5.48
C ALA A 414 4.19 6.88 -6.89
N PHE A 415 3.28 6.79 -7.87
CA PHE A 415 3.63 6.43 -9.25
C PHE A 415 2.98 7.34 -10.30
N ARG A 416 1.95 8.10 -9.92
CA ARG A 416 1.38 9.21 -10.70
C ARG A 416 1.17 10.42 -9.78
N LYS A 417 0.81 11.57 -10.37
CA LYS A 417 0.65 12.83 -9.64
C LYS A 417 -0.30 12.73 -8.45
N ARG A 418 -1.29 11.85 -8.48
CA ARG A 418 -2.26 11.69 -7.38
C ARG A 418 -2.55 10.23 -7.05
N SER A 419 -1.65 9.34 -7.45
CA SER A 419 -1.83 7.90 -7.25
C SER A 419 -0.64 7.26 -6.55
N ILE A 420 -0.97 6.48 -5.53
CA ILE A 420 -0.07 5.52 -4.91
C ILE A 420 -0.56 4.10 -5.15
N PHE A 421 0.38 3.16 -5.23
CA PHE A 421 0.06 1.75 -5.10
C PHE A 421 0.69 1.14 -3.85
N SER A 422 0.07 0.05 -3.39
CA SER A 422 0.60 -0.82 -2.35
C SER A 422 0.65 -2.26 -2.85
N THR A 423 1.29 -3.15 -2.08
CA THR A 423 1.36 -4.58 -2.43
C THR A 423 1.11 -5.44 -1.21
N LEU A 424 0.32 -6.50 -1.34
CA LEU A 424 0.06 -7.52 -0.31
C LEU A 424 0.48 -8.91 -0.83
N ILE A 425 0.82 -9.83 0.06
CA ILE A 425 1.14 -11.23 -0.31
C ILE A 425 0.12 -12.18 0.32
N CYS A 426 -0.61 -12.91 -0.51
CA CYS A 426 -1.50 -14.02 -0.13
C CYS A 426 -2.29 -13.81 1.17
N GLU A 427 -1.87 -14.44 2.26
CA GLU A 427 -2.52 -14.35 3.56
C GLU A 427 -2.64 -12.91 4.09
N ASP A 428 -1.78 -11.98 3.67
CA ASP A 428 -1.88 -10.55 3.99
C ASP A 428 -3.15 -9.91 3.43
N LEU A 429 -3.73 -10.44 2.34
CA LEU A 429 -5.07 -10.07 1.86
C LEU A 429 -6.17 -10.83 2.63
N ALA A 430 -5.92 -12.10 2.98
CA ALA A 430 -6.92 -12.96 3.61
C ALA A 430 -7.19 -12.61 5.08
N ARG A 431 -6.30 -11.84 5.71
CA ARG A 431 -6.36 -11.45 7.12
C ARG A 431 -6.47 -9.94 7.24
N SER A 432 -7.60 -9.48 7.75
CA SER A 432 -7.82 -8.04 7.96
C SER A 432 -6.77 -7.43 8.89
N GLU A 433 -6.46 -8.12 9.99
CA GLU A 433 -5.46 -7.64 10.93
C GLU A 433 -4.09 -8.23 10.61
N PRO A 434 -3.02 -7.42 10.70
CA PRO A 434 -3.02 -6.02 11.17
C PRO A 434 -2.99 -4.98 10.05
N CYS A 435 -2.94 -5.39 8.79
CA CYS A 435 -2.59 -4.49 7.68
C CYS A 435 -3.78 -3.71 7.12
N HIS A 436 -4.98 -4.31 7.09
CA HIS A 436 -6.11 -3.68 6.40
C HIS A 436 -6.57 -2.39 7.08
N SER A 437 -6.47 -2.25 8.41
CA SER A 437 -6.88 -0.99 9.07
C SER A 437 -6.03 0.19 8.56
N ALA A 438 -4.72 -0.01 8.49
CA ALA A 438 -3.78 1.02 8.02
C ALA A 438 -3.93 1.28 6.50
N VAL A 439 -4.05 0.22 5.70
CA VAL A 439 -4.32 0.33 4.25
C VAL A 439 -5.64 1.07 4.00
N ARG A 440 -6.68 0.79 4.79
CA ARG A 440 -7.98 1.48 4.72
C ARG A 440 -7.93 2.94 5.14
N SER A 441 -7.05 3.29 6.07
CA SER A 441 -6.88 4.68 6.53
C SER A 441 -6.25 5.57 5.46
N VAL A 442 -5.22 5.06 4.78
CA VAL A 442 -4.54 5.79 3.69
C VAL A 442 -5.33 5.72 2.38
N GLY A 443 -5.87 4.54 2.09
CA GLY A 443 -6.61 4.21 0.88
C GLY A 443 -5.83 4.29 -0.42
N PRO A 444 -4.82 3.43 -0.64
CA PRO A 444 -4.07 3.37 -1.90
C PRO A 444 -4.99 3.28 -3.12
N ASN A 445 -4.65 3.95 -4.21
CA ASN A 445 -5.50 3.95 -5.40
C ASN A 445 -5.47 2.58 -6.12
N LEU A 446 -4.34 1.89 -6.05
CA LEU A 446 -4.11 0.56 -6.62
C LEU A 446 -3.42 -0.37 -5.60
N VAL A 447 -3.84 -1.63 -5.53
CA VAL A 447 -3.23 -2.66 -4.69
C VAL A 447 -2.92 -3.87 -5.55
N PHE A 448 -1.64 -4.22 -5.64
CA PHE A 448 -1.22 -5.49 -6.20
C PHE A 448 -1.27 -6.56 -5.11
N VAL A 449 -1.84 -7.73 -5.41
CA VAL A 449 -1.85 -8.86 -4.47
C VAL A 449 -1.17 -10.05 -5.14
N LEU A 450 -0.03 -10.43 -4.59
CA LEU A 450 0.80 -11.50 -5.13
C LEU A 450 0.41 -12.80 -4.44
N LEU A 451 0.03 -13.81 -5.22
CA LEU A 451 -0.54 -15.05 -4.71
C LEU A 451 0.24 -16.27 -5.19
N MET A 452 0.36 -17.28 -4.34
CA MET A 452 0.63 -18.66 -4.70
C MET A 452 -0.62 -19.48 -4.36
N ASP A 453 -1.68 -19.27 -5.15
CA ASP A 453 -2.98 -19.95 -4.99
C ASP A 453 -3.49 -20.55 -6.32
N GLY A 454 -4.60 -21.27 -6.28
CA GLY A 454 -5.32 -21.74 -7.46
C GLY A 454 -6.02 -20.61 -8.25
N PRO A 455 -6.96 -20.95 -9.14
CA PRO A 455 -7.54 -19.97 -10.08
C PRO A 455 -8.16 -18.74 -9.40
N GLN A 456 -7.98 -17.56 -10.00
CA GLN A 456 -8.46 -16.28 -9.47
C GLN A 456 -9.86 -15.97 -9.99
N ILE A 457 -10.87 -16.43 -9.24
CA ILE A 457 -12.29 -16.38 -9.64
C ILE A 457 -13.20 -15.82 -8.54
N ALA A 458 -14.34 -15.27 -8.95
CA ALA A 458 -15.25 -14.50 -8.08
C ALA A 458 -15.75 -15.23 -6.82
N ASN A 459 -15.90 -16.56 -6.86
CA ASN A 459 -16.42 -17.35 -5.74
C ASN A 459 -15.34 -17.80 -4.74
N ARG A 460 -14.08 -17.38 -4.91
CA ARG A 460 -12.97 -17.72 -4.02
C ARG A 460 -12.67 -16.63 -3.00
N TRP A 461 -11.85 -16.98 -2.01
CA TRP A 461 -11.50 -16.09 -0.92
C TRP A 461 -10.84 -14.80 -1.42
N SER A 462 -9.93 -14.86 -2.40
CA SER A 462 -9.20 -13.70 -2.90
C SER A 462 -10.15 -12.63 -3.44
N ALA A 463 -11.18 -13.02 -4.20
CA ALA A 463 -12.23 -12.13 -4.68
C ALA A 463 -12.96 -11.42 -3.52
N ARG A 464 -13.36 -12.16 -2.48
CA ARG A 464 -14.10 -11.60 -1.32
C ARG A 464 -13.30 -10.53 -0.60
N TYR A 465 -12.02 -10.77 -0.34
CA TYR A 465 -11.18 -9.80 0.38
C TYR A 465 -10.71 -8.65 -0.51
N ALA A 466 -10.50 -8.89 -1.82
CA ALA A 466 -10.29 -7.83 -2.80
C ALA A 466 -11.49 -6.88 -2.87
N THR A 467 -12.71 -7.42 -2.92
CA THR A 467 -13.95 -6.65 -2.83
C THR A 467 -14.00 -5.81 -1.57
N SER A 468 -13.54 -6.33 -0.43
CA SER A 468 -13.55 -5.55 0.81
C SER A 468 -12.67 -4.30 0.77
N LEU A 469 -11.51 -4.33 0.08
CA LEU A 469 -10.66 -3.14 -0.09
C LEU A 469 -11.19 -2.22 -1.20
N ALA A 470 -11.85 -2.78 -2.21
CA ALA A 470 -12.47 -2.02 -3.27
C ALA A 470 -13.72 -1.26 -2.81
N ASP A 471 -14.53 -1.86 -1.94
CA ASP A 471 -15.72 -1.20 -1.41
C ASP A 471 -15.35 -0.23 -0.27
N ASP A 472 -14.27 -0.50 0.49
CA ASP A 472 -13.72 0.38 1.52
C ASP A 472 -12.20 0.16 1.65
N PRO A 473 -11.36 1.09 1.19
CA PRO A 473 -11.64 2.52 1.02
C PRO A 473 -11.92 2.98 -0.42
N GLY A 474 -12.06 2.06 -1.39
CA GLY A 474 -12.19 2.44 -2.81
C GLY A 474 -11.04 1.95 -3.69
N CYS A 475 -10.17 1.05 -3.20
CA CYS A 475 -8.98 0.62 -3.92
C CYS A 475 -9.33 -0.12 -5.22
N ALA A 476 -8.57 0.10 -6.30
CA ALA A 476 -8.48 -0.89 -7.35
C ALA A 476 -7.56 -2.03 -6.89
N VAL A 477 -7.97 -3.29 -7.05
CA VAL A 477 -7.22 -4.46 -6.59
C VAL A 477 -6.96 -5.40 -7.76
N LEU A 478 -5.68 -5.67 -8.04
CA LEU A 478 -5.23 -6.68 -8.99
C LEU A 478 -4.58 -7.83 -8.23
N THR A 479 -5.25 -8.98 -8.20
CA THR A 479 -4.64 -10.22 -7.71
C THR A 479 -3.95 -10.96 -8.87
N LEU A 480 -2.81 -11.57 -8.61
CA LEU A 480 -2.06 -12.35 -9.59
C LEU A 480 -1.49 -13.61 -8.94
N THR A 481 -1.79 -14.78 -9.50
CA THR A 481 -1.25 -16.07 -9.07
C THR A 481 -0.42 -16.75 -10.15
N CYS A 482 0.41 -17.71 -9.74
CA CYS A 482 1.21 -18.49 -10.66
C CYS A 482 0.37 -19.54 -11.43
N LYS A 483 0.68 -19.70 -12.72
CA LYS A 483 0.06 -20.72 -13.58
C LYS A 483 0.40 -22.13 -13.11
N GLY A 484 1.56 -22.33 -12.51
CA GLY A 484 2.03 -23.63 -12.02
C GLY A 484 1.09 -24.24 -10.98
N LEU A 485 0.62 -23.48 -9.99
CA LEU A 485 -0.30 -24.02 -8.98
C LEU A 485 -1.71 -24.24 -9.54
N ILE A 486 -2.17 -23.38 -10.45
CA ILE A 486 -3.41 -23.60 -11.23
C ILE A 486 -3.33 -24.91 -12.00
N GLN A 487 -2.22 -25.20 -12.67
CA GLN A 487 -2.03 -26.46 -13.39
C GLN A 487 -2.15 -27.66 -12.46
N ARG A 488 -1.58 -27.60 -11.24
CA ARG A 488 -1.74 -28.68 -10.26
C ARG A 488 -3.21 -28.91 -9.91
N VAL A 489 -3.97 -27.85 -9.64
CA VAL A 489 -5.42 -27.94 -9.36
C VAL A 489 -6.16 -28.57 -10.55
N ASN A 490 -5.85 -28.13 -11.78
CA ASN A 490 -6.47 -28.65 -12.99
C ASN A 490 -6.12 -30.14 -13.22
N THR A 491 -4.87 -30.55 -12.97
CA THR A 491 -4.43 -31.96 -13.09
C THR A 491 -5.16 -32.87 -12.10
N MET A 492 -5.48 -32.37 -10.90
CA MET A 492 -6.24 -33.16 -9.93
C MET A 492 -7.68 -33.47 -10.38
N GLY A 493 -8.22 -32.74 -11.37
CA GLY A 493 -9.52 -33.04 -11.99
C GLY A 493 -10.73 -32.91 -11.05
N ARG A 494 -10.56 -32.24 -9.89
CA ARG A 494 -11.62 -32.12 -8.86
C ARG A 494 -12.58 -30.95 -9.11
N ARG A 495 -12.18 -30.01 -9.95
CA ARG A 495 -12.97 -28.84 -10.37
C ARG A 495 -12.89 -28.72 -11.89
N PRO A 496 -13.84 -28.02 -12.54
CA PRO A 496 -13.70 -27.64 -13.94
C PRO A 496 -12.38 -26.92 -14.17
N GLN A 497 -11.76 -27.17 -15.33
CA GLN A 497 -10.52 -26.49 -15.69
C GLN A 497 -10.74 -24.98 -15.70
N ASN A 498 -9.81 -24.26 -15.09
CA ASN A 498 -9.84 -22.81 -15.08
C ASN A 498 -8.43 -22.26 -15.23
N ASN A 499 -8.30 -21.19 -16.00
CA ASN A 499 -7.03 -20.58 -16.37
C ASN A 499 -6.92 -19.12 -15.92
N ALA A 500 -7.82 -18.66 -15.04
CA ALA A 500 -7.81 -17.31 -14.50
C ALA A 500 -6.60 -17.14 -13.59
N VAL A 501 -5.57 -16.50 -14.13
CA VAL A 501 -4.31 -16.22 -13.41
C VAL A 501 -4.39 -14.94 -12.61
N ALA A 502 -5.30 -14.04 -12.97
CA ALA A 502 -5.48 -12.76 -12.31
C ALA A 502 -6.96 -12.45 -12.11
N LEU A 503 -7.23 -11.55 -11.17
CA LEU A 503 -8.55 -11.01 -10.93
C LEU A 503 -8.46 -9.53 -10.63
N TRP A 504 -9.35 -8.76 -11.24
CA TRP A 504 -9.52 -7.32 -11.02
C TRP A 504 -10.82 -7.03 -10.28
N LYS A 505 -10.77 -6.10 -9.33
CA LYS A 505 -11.93 -5.50 -8.66
C LYS A 505 -11.63 -4.05 -8.31
N ASP A 506 -12.50 -3.14 -8.72
CA ASP A 506 -12.47 -1.71 -8.36
C ASP A 506 -13.77 -1.32 -7.62
N ASP A 507 -13.93 -0.06 -7.26
CA ASP A 507 -15.05 0.44 -6.44
C ASP A 507 -16.41 0.52 -7.17
N VAL A 508 -16.44 0.35 -8.49
CA VAL A 508 -17.67 0.52 -9.30
C VAL A 508 -18.09 -0.75 -10.03
N ASN A 509 -17.13 -1.52 -10.51
CA ASN A 509 -17.36 -2.69 -11.34
C ASN A 509 -17.48 -3.97 -10.50
N SER A 510 -18.08 -4.98 -11.13
CA SER A 510 -18.04 -6.35 -10.63
C SER A 510 -16.65 -6.96 -10.78
N VAL A 511 -16.43 -8.04 -10.05
CA VAL A 511 -15.19 -8.81 -10.11
C VAL A 511 -14.96 -9.36 -11.53
N SER A 512 -13.79 -9.10 -12.10
CA SER A 512 -13.37 -9.59 -13.41
C SER A 512 -12.26 -10.62 -13.25
N SER A 513 -12.53 -11.88 -13.64
CA SER A 513 -11.52 -12.95 -13.68
C SER A 513 -10.80 -12.92 -15.03
N LEU A 514 -9.48 -12.97 -15.04
CA LEU A 514 -8.66 -12.77 -16.23
C LEU A 514 -7.94 -14.07 -16.60
N ASP A 515 -8.48 -14.76 -17.62
CA ASP A 515 -7.97 -16.04 -18.11
C ASP A 515 -6.68 -15.86 -18.92
N LEU A 516 -5.69 -16.71 -18.65
CA LEU A 516 -4.50 -16.87 -19.49
C LEU A 516 -4.75 -17.99 -20.52
N PRO A 517 -4.89 -17.67 -21.82
CA PRO A 517 -5.07 -18.66 -22.88
C PRO A 517 -3.90 -19.65 -22.95
N ASN A 518 -4.16 -20.83 -23.50
CA ASN A 518 -3.12 -21.82 -23.71
C ASN A 518 -2.01 -21.27 -24.63
N GLY A 519 -0.75 -21.45 -24.23
CA GLY A 519 0.41 -20.97 -24.97
C GLY A 519 0.80 -19.52 -24.68
N ALA A 520 -0.07 -18.71 -24.07
CA ALA A 520 0.30 -17.38 -23.60
C ALA A 520 1.20 -17.46 -22.36
N ALA A 521 2.12 -16.52 -22.27
CA ALA A 521 3.06 -16.39 -21.15
C ALA A 521 2.62 -15.29 -20.17
N ALA A 522 1.98 -14.23 -20.63
CA ALA A 522 1.58 -13.12 -19.79
C ALA A 522 0.25 -12.52 -20.23
N LEU A 523 -0.33 -11.69 -19.37
CA LEU A 523 -1.42 -10.79 -19.72
C LEU A 523 -0.88 -9.36 -19.71
N LEU A 524 -1.11 -8.62 -20.78
CA LEU A 524 -0.90 -7.18 -20.83
C LEU A 524 -2.23 -6.50 -20.48
N LEU A 525 -2.30 -5.85 -19.32
CA LEU A 525 -3.47 -5.12 -18.85
C LEU A 525 -3.33 -3.64 -19.18
N THR A 526 -4.39 -3.01 -19.66
CA THR A 526 -4.48 -1.57 -19.87
C THR A 526 -5.40 -0.95 -18.83
N LEU A 527 -4.84 -0.06 -18.02
CA LEU A 527 -5.52 0.63 -16.93
C LEU A 527 -5.46 2.16 -17.16
N SER A 528 -6.39 2.91 -16.58
CA SER A 528 -6.25 4.37 -16.45
C SER A 528 -6.93 4.87 -15.20
N ALA A 529 -6.52 6.05 -14.71
CA ALA A 529 -7.25 6.70 -13.63
C ALA A 529 -8.41 7.53 -14.17
N GLU A 530 -9.55 7.43 -13.49
CA GLU A 530 -10.67 8.35 -13.61
C GLU A 530 -10.67 9.31 -12.43
N SER A 531 -11.11 10.54 -12.70
CA SER A 531 -11.33 11.56 -11.68
C SER A 531 -12.62 11.23 -10.93
N THR A 532 -12.52 10.97 -9.63
CA THR A 532 -13.67 10.75 -8.75
C THR A 532 -13.82 11.90 -7.75
N ARG A 533 -15.07 12.22 -7.40
CA ARG A 533 -15.37 13.21 -6.36
C ARG A 533 -15.73 12.48 -5.08
N GLU A 534 -15.03 12.80 -4.01
CA GLU A 534 -15.29 12.24 -2.69
C GLU A 534 -15.76 13.36 -1.76
N ALA A 535 -16.32 12.96 -0.62
CA ALA A 535 -16.78 13.89 0.39
C ALA A 535 -16.44 13.34 1.76
N THR A 536 -16.06 14.25 2.65
CA THR A 536 -15.90 13.94 4.06
C THR A 536 -17.28 13.81 4.73
N LEU A 537 -17.32 13.13 5.88
CA LEU A 537 -18.52 12.91 6.67
C LEU A 537 -19.20 14.22 7.07
N ASP A 538 -18.42 15.28 7.30
CA ASP A 538 -18.94 16.62 7.62
C ASP A 538 -19.34 17.44 6.38
N GLY A 539 -19.24 16.86 5.17
CA GLY A 539 -19.77 17.42 3.93
C GLY A 539 -18.82 18.31 3.15
N ARG A 540 -17.52 18.39 3.50
CA ARG A 540 -16.52 19.06 2.65
C ARG A 540 -16.28 18.21 1.40
N LYS A 541 -16.30 18.86 0.24
CA LYS A 541 -16.00 18.23 -1.05
C LYS A 541 -14.49 18.14 -1.18
N THR A 542 -13.99 16.95 -1.47
CA THR A 542 -12.56 16.75 -1.65
C THR A 542 -12.11 17.18 -3.05
N ALA A 543 -10.82 17.46 -3.20
CA ALA A 543 -10.19 17.51 -4.49
C ALA A 543 -10.36 16.17 -5.22
N ALA A 544 -10.44 16.23 -6.55
CA ALA A 544 -10.76 15.07 -7.41
C ALA A 544 -9.80 13.88 -7.23
N ALA A 545 -10.14 12.85 -6.47
CA ALA A 545 -9.26 11.70 -6.25
C ALA A 545 -9.09 10.87 -7.54
N ALA A 546 -8.01 10.08 -7.62
CA ALA A 546 -7.77 9.17 -8.72
C ALA A 546 -8.35 7.77 -8.41
N ALA A 547 -9.26 7.28 -9.23
CA ALA A 547 -9.81 5.94 -9.14
C ALA A 547 -9.39 5.13 -10.36
N TRP A 548 -8.62 4.05 -10.17
CA TRP A 548 -8.10 3.26 -11.28
C TRP A 548 -9.16 2.32 -11.85
N ARG A 549 -9.19 2.21 -13.17
CA ARG A 549 -10.08 1.35 -13.93
C ARG A 549 -9.30 0.40 -14.80
N TYR A 550 -9.85 -0.80 -14.91
CA TYR A 550 -9.43 -1.78 -15.89
C TYR A 550 -10.27 -1.65 -17.14
N HIS A 551 -9.61 -1.54 -18.30
CA HIS A 551 -10.27 -1.40 -19.60
C HIS A 551 -10.22 -2.68 -20.41
N SER A 552 -9.04 -3.28 -20.50
CA SER A 552 -8.82 -4.49 -21.31
C SER A 552 -7.56 -5.23 -20.89
N HIS A 553 -7.47 -6.48 -21.33
CA HIS A 553 -6.21 -7.22 -21.36
C HIS A 553 -6.06 -7.97 -22.69
N VAL A 554 -4.81 -8.19 -23.08
CA VAL A 554 -4.45 -9.05 -24.22
C VAL A 554 -3.43 -10.10 -23.79
N PRO A 555 -3.52 -11.34 -24.29
CA PRO A 555 -2.53 -12.37 -24.02
C PRO A 555 -1.24 -12.11 -24.79
N ILE A 556 -0.11 -12.25 -24.11
CA ILE A 556 1.22 -12.16 -24.74
C ILE A 556 1.77 -13.56 -24.94
N PHE A 557 1.98 -13.92 -26.21
CA PHE A 557 2.57 -15.20 -26.59
C PHE A 557 4.09 -15.06 -26.68
N PRO A 558 4.86 -15.96 -26.04
CA PRO A 558 6.31 -15.89 -26.10
C PRO A 558 6.80 -16.19 -27.52
N ASN A 559 7.66 -15.32 -28.05
CA ASN A 559 8.38 -15.60 -29.29
C ASN A 559 9.44 -16.71 -29.08
N GLU A 560 10.10 -17.16 -30.16
CA GLU A 560 11.08 -18.24 -30.06
C GLU A 560 12.26 -17.91 -29.14
N LYS A 561 12.71 -16.65 -29.10
CA LYS A 561 13.78 -16.21 -28.20
C LYS A 561 13.36 -16.31 -26.73
N ALA A 562 12.14 -15.88 -26.41
CA ALA A 562 11.56 -16.00 -25.09
C ALA A 562 11.49 -17.47 -24.65
N LYS A 563 11.00 -18.37 -25.53
CA LYS A 563 10.95 -19.81 -25.24
C LYS A 563 12.34 -20.38 -24.97
N GLN A 564 13.32 -20.05 -25.82
CA GLN A 564 14.70 -20.49 -25.69
C GLN A 564 15.38 -20.03 -24.40
N ALA A 565 15.09 -18.79 -23.95
CA ALA A 565 15.67 -18.25 -22.73
C ALA A 565 15.38 -19.13 -21.51
N LEU A 566 14.13 -19.59 -21.35
CA LEU A 566 13.73 -20.47 -20.25
C LEU A 566 14.04 -21.96 -20.53
N SER A 567 13.91 -22.44 -21.76
CA SER A 567 14.10 -23.86 -22.09
C SER A 567 15.57 -24.29 -22.13
N GLY A 568 16.47 -23.39 -22.54
CA GLY A 568 17.92 -23.67 -22.66
C GLY A 568 18.66 -23.67 -21.31
N ASN A 569 17.96 -23.34 -20.21
CA ASN A 569 18.55 -23.16 -18.88
C ASN A 569 17.73 -23.83 -17.77
N ALA A 570 16.81 -24.74 -18.12
CA ALA A 570 16.07 -25.54 -17.15
C ALA A 570 17.06 -26.44 -16.36
N PRO A 571 16.92 -26.55 -15.03
CA PRO A 571 17.82 -27.35 -14.20
C PRO A 571 17.78 -28.85 -14.52
#